data_AF-A0AA41R1Q4-F1
#
_entry.id   AF-A0AA41R1Q4-F1
#
_cell.length_a   1.000
_cell.length_b   1.000
_cell.length_c   1.000
_cell.angle_alpha   90.00
_cell.angle_beta   90.00
_cell.angle_gamma   90.00
#
_symmetry.space_group_name_H-M   'P 1'
#
loop_
_entity.id
_entity.type
_entity.pdbx_description
1 polymer ?
#
loop_
_entity_poly.entity_id
_entity_poly.type
_entity_poly.pdbx_seq_one_letter_code
_entity_poly.pdbx_strand_id
1 'polypeptide(L)'
;MDYTSVAAERFAASLGLVPGTAKDVAGKTGVAIDWDGVYGLMDEQVDPSANQCCATPGDRWSPELDEALRPCQRTAAGAGILMTPVLVVIGRLVHNGSVPSREQVLQWLGQSGGKSQQHRHVLEILGSGCPNCRILYENAAEAVQGAGLEGLALIKRSDILYFQQLGLRMTPGLAFNGKLLSAGKVLKPDQIRRILLAELGTSEMGAASGALANDAL
;
A
#
# COMPACT_ATOMS: atom_id res chain seq x y z
N MET A 1 -16.28 10.66 -4.54
CA MET A 1 -17.11 10.89 -3.33
C MET A 1 -17.36 12.38 -3.26
N ASP A 2 -18.61 12.80 -3.10
CA ASP A 2 -18.94 14.22 -2.97
C ASP A 2 -18.32 14.77 -1.66
N TYR A 3 -17.76 15.97 -1.72
CA TYR A 3 -17.15 16.64 -0.56
C TYR A 3 -18.19 17.08 0.48
N THR A 4 -19.45 17.14 0.09
CA THR A 4 -20.60 17.39 0.98
C THR A 4 -21.15 16.12 1.64
N SER A 5 -20.56 14.95 1.37
CA SER A 5 -21.03 13.69 1.96
C SER A 5 -20.69 13.58 3.44
N VAL A 6 -21.55 12.89 4.21
CA VAL A 6 -21.30 12.55 5.63
C VAL A 6 -19.94 11.87 5.84
N ALA A 7 -19.48 11.08 4.88
CA ALA A 7 -18.18 10.43 4.93
C ALA A 7 -17.03 11.45 4.83
N ALA A 8 -17.15 12.45 3.94
CA ALA A 8 -16.19 13.55 3.82
C ALA A 8 -16.18 14.43 5.07
N GLU A 9 -17.35 14.76 5.62
CA GLU A 9 -17.48 15.52 6.88
C GLU A 9 -16.80 14.78 8.05
N ARG A 10 -17.11 13.49 8.24
CA ARG A 10 -16.50 12.69 9.31
C ARG A 10 -14.98 12.59 9.17
N PHE A 11 -14.50 12.42 7.93
CA PHE A 11 -13.07 12.33 7.67
C PHE A 11 -12.38 13.67 7.99
N ALA A 12 -12.89 14.78 7.47
CA ALA A 12 -12.36 16.12 7.76
C ALA A 12 -12.39 16.43 9.27
N ALA A 13 -13.49 16.11 9.95
CA ALA A 13 -13.65 16.31 11.39
C ALA A 13 -12.60 15.51 12.19
N SER A 14 -12.24 14.30 11.74
CA SER A 14 -11.17 13.51 12.39
C SER A 14 -9.78 14.17 12.31
N LEU A 15 -9.60 15.13 11.40
CA LEU A 15 -8.40 15.95 11.24
C LEU A 15 -8.54 17.35 11.87
N GLY A 16 -9.67 17.66 12.50
CA GLY A 16 -9.97 19.01 12.99
C GLY A 16 -10.24 20.03 11.88
N LEU A 17 -10.66 19.58 10.70
CA LEU A 17 -10.94 20.41 9.53
C LEU A 17 -12.41 20.30 9.12
N VAL A 18 -12.87 21.21 8.25
CA VAL A 18 -14.15 21.09 7.53
C VAL A 18 -13.88 20.90 6.03
N PRO A 19 -14.66 20.06 5.32
CA PRO A 19 -14.51 19.94 3.87
C PRO A 19 -14.89 21.27 3.21
N GLY A 20 -14.22 21.63 2.11
CA GLY A 20 -14.54 22.84 1.37
C GLY A 20 -13.80 22.97 0.06
N THR A 21 -14.16 23.99 -0.70
CA THR A 21 -13.63 24.32 -2.03
C THR A 21 -12.60 25.44 -1.95
N ALA A 22 -11.93 25.73 -3.07
CA ALA A 22 -11.06 26.90 -3.18
C ALA A 22 -11.81 28.23 -2.94
N LYS A 23 -13.12 28.28 -3.25
CA LYS A 23 -13.96 29.46 -2.97
C LYS A 23 -14.17 29.66 -1.48
N ASP A 24 -14.42 28.60 -0.74
CA ASP A 24 -14.56 28.66 0.73
C ASP A 24 -13.27 29.15 1.38
N VAL A 25 -12.12 28.69 0.87
CA VAL A 25 -10.80 29.17 1.33
C VAL A 25 -10.60 30.64 1.01
N ALA A 26 -10.89 31.08 -0.23
CA ALA A 26 -10.75 32.48 -0.62
C ALA A 26 -11.66 33.40 0.21
N GLY A 27 -12.92 33.01 0.41
CA GLY A 27 -13.86 33.76 1.24
C GLY A 27 -13.41 33.88 2.70
N LYS A 28 -12.80 32.83 3.25
CA LYS A 28 -12.36 32.82 4.66
C LYS A 28 -11.02 33.52 4.89
N THR A 29 -10.11 33.47 3.92
CA THR A 29 -8.73 33.97 4.06
C THR A 29 -8.51 35.33 3.41
N GLY A 30 -9.38 35.73 2.48
CA GLY A 30 -9.21 36.93 1.67
C GLY A 30 -8.10 36.81 0.62
N VAL A 31 -7.61 35.60 0.31
CA VAL A 31 -6.59 35.43 -0.74
C VAL A 31 -7.17 35.83 -2.09
N ALA A 32 -6.44 36.68 -2.82
CA ALA A 32 -6.85 37.16 -4.14
C ALA A 32 -6.70 36.03 -5.17
N ILE A 33 -7.76 35.78 -5.92
CA ILE A 33 -7.81 34.80 -7.01
C ILE A 33 -8.42 35.48 -8.23
N ASP A 34 -7.80 35.28 -9.38
CA ASP A 34 -8.39 35.63 -10.68
C ASP A 34 -9.45 34.59 -11.04
N TRP A 35 -10.68 34.83 -10.58
CA TRP A 35 -11.79 33.90 -10.81
C TRP A 35 -12.19 33.83 -12.29
N ASP A 36 -12.05 34.93 -13.04
CA ASP A 36 -12.37 34.96 -14.46
C ASP A 36 -11.41 34.04 -15.23
N GLY A 37 -10.11 34.11 -14.92
CA GLY A 37 -9.11 33.19 -15.45
C GLY A 37 -9.37 31.73 -15.05
N VAL A 38 -9.73 31.47 -13.80
CA VAL A 38 -10.08 30.13 -13.31
C VAL A 38 -11.27 29.55 -14.07
N TYR A 39 -12.34 30.30 -14.29
CA TYR A 39 -13.50 29.81 -15.02
C TYR A 39 -13.18 29.57 -16.50
N GLY A 40 -12.37 30.43 -17.13
CA GLY A 40 -11.90 30.21 -18.49
C GLY A 40 -11.19 28.85 -18.66
N LEU A 41 -10.30 28.50 -17.73
CA LEU A 41 -9.60 27.21 -17.74
C LEU A 41 -10.53 26.00 -17.58
N MET A 42 -11.65 26.15 -16.88
CA MET A 42 -12.63 25.07 -16.69
C MET A 42 -13.52 24.82 -17.92
N ASP A 43 -13.72 25.86 -18.74
CA ASP A 43 -14.59 25.81 -19.93
C ASP A 43 -13.87 25.29 -21.18
N GLU A 44 -12.54 25.50 -21.28
CA GLU A 44 -11.72 25.07 -22.42
C GLU A 44 -11.47 23.55 -22.48
N GLN A 45 -11.76 22.80 -21.42
CA GLN A 45 -11.33 21.40 -21.24
C GLN A 45 -12.36 20.34 -21.63
N VAL A 46 -13.28 20.66 -22.53
CA VAL A 46 -14.23 19.67 -23.08
C VAL A 46 -13.66 19.07 -24.37
N ASP A 47 -12.94 17.95 -24.27
CA ASP A 47 -12.60 17.13 -25.45
C ASP A 47 -13.88 16.42 -25.95
N PRO A 48 -14.39 16.73 -27.16
CA PRO A 48 -15.59 16.08 -27.71
C PRO A 48 -15.37 14.62 -28.11
N SER A 49 -14.11 14.14 -28.15
CA SER A 49 -13.71 12.83 -28.67
C SER A 49 -13.39 11.79 -27.60
N ALA A 50 -13.32 12.18 -26.33
CA ALA A 50 -13.11 11.25 -25.23
C ALA A 50 -14.38 10.41 -25.01
N ASN A 51 -14.27 9.08 -25.19
CA ASN A 51 -15.37 8.11 -25.11
C ASN A 51 -16.10 8.20 -23.75
N GLN A 52 -17.17 8.98 -23.72
CA GLN A 52 -17.74 9.57 -22.50
C GLN A 52 -18.76 8.64 -21.86
N CYS A 53 -18.28 7.59 -21.19
CA CYS A 53 -19.19 6.73 -20.42
C CYS A 53 -19.61 7.38 -19.10
N CYS A 54 -18.76 8.24 -18.49
CA CYS A 54 -19.12 9.05 -17.32
C CYS A 54 -18.19 10.28 -17.23
N ALA A 55 -18.59 11.46 -17.72
CA ALA A 55 -17.85 12.68 -17.41
C ALA A 55 -18.05 13.04 -15.93
N THR A 56 -16.98 13.16 -15.15
CA THR A 56 -17.02 13.60 -13.76
C THR A 56 -16.60 15.08 -13.65
N PRO A 57 -17.06 15.82 -12.63
CA PRO A 57 -16.55 17.17 -12.38
C PRO A 57 -15.01 17.25 -12.24
N GLY A 58 -14.34 16.14 -11.91
CA GLY A 58 -12.89 16.05 -11.82
C GLY A 58 -12.16 15.97 -13.18
N ASP A 59 -12.88 15.67 -14.27
CA ASP A 59 -12.28 15.50 -15.60
C ASP A 59 -11.85 16.85 -16.21
N ARG A 60 -12.37 17.96 -15.68
CA ARG A 60 -12.03 19.34 -16.06
C ARG A 60 -10.85 19.92 -15.27
N TRP A 61 -10.14 19.06 -14.54
CA TRP A 61 -9.06 19.48 -13.67
C TRP A 61 -7.71 19.35 -14.37
N SER A 62 -6.89 20.41 -14.27
CA SER A 62 -5.63 20.50 -15.01
C SER A 62 -4.48 21.09 -14.19
N PRO A 63 -3.23 20.90 -14.63
CA PRO A 63 -2.07 21.54 -14.02
C PRO A 63 -2.17 23.08 -14.01
N GLU A 64 -2.77 23.68 -15.04
CA GLU A 64 -3.00 25.12 -15.13
C GLU A 64 -4.01 25.59 -14.08
N LEU A 65 -5.11 24.84 -13.91
CA LEU A 65 -6.09 25.09 -12.85
C LEU A 65 -5.47 24.93 -11.45
N ASP A 66 -4.58 23.94 -11.27
CA ASP A 66 -3.82 23.75 -10.04
C ASP A 66 -2.91 24.93 -9.71
N GLU A 67 -2.27 25.54 -10.71
CA GLU A 67 -1.47 26.75 -10.49
C GLU A 67 -2.34 27.95 -10.15
N ALA A 68 -3.45 28.14 -10.86
CA ALA A 68 -4.39 29.23 -10.61
C ALA A 68 -4.99 29.18 -9.19
N LEU A 69 -5.24 27.97 -8.65
CA LEU A 69 -5.82 27.76 -7.32
C LEU A 69 -4.77 27.55 -6.21
N ARG A 70 -3.49 27.53 -6.55
CA ARG A 70 -2.39 27.33 -5.59
C ARG A 70 -2.38 28.29 -4.40
N PRO A 71 -2.77 29.59 -4.53
CA PRO A 71 -2.87 30.48 -3.38
C PRO A 71 -3.91 30.00 -2.34
N CYS A 72 -5.04 29.44 -2.78
CA CYS A 72 -6.01 28.81 -1.89
C CYS A 72 -5.44 27.54 -1.26
N GLN A 73 -4.76 26.69 -2.03
CA GLN A 73 -4.16 25.47 -1.50
C GLN A 73 -3.20 25.74 -0.33
N ARG A 74 -2.36 26.78 -0.44
CA ARG A 74 -1.37 27.15 0.59
C ARG A 74 -2.00 27.66 1.88
N THR A 75 -3.20 28.23 1.82
CA THR A 75 -3.86 28.87 2.96
C THR A 75 -4.97 28.00 3.58
N ALA A 76 -5.40 26.94 2.88
CA ALA A 76 -6.51 26.07 3.28
C ALA A 76 -6.38 25.48 4.69
N ALA A 77 -5.22 24.89 5.02
CA ALA A 77 -5.00 24.27 6.32
C ALA A 77 -5.08 25.29 7.47
N GLY A 78 -4.48 26.48 7.29
CA GLY A 78 -4.57 27.58 8.26
C GLY A 78 -5.99 28.13 8.40
N ALA A 79 -6.80 28.03 7.34
CA ALA A 79 -8.22 28.35 7.37
C ALA A 79 -9.08 27.25 8.02
N GLY A 80 -8.50 26.11 8.41
CA GLY A 80 -9.23 24.96 8.93
C GLY A 80 -10.07 24.24 7.87
N ILE A 81 -9.72 24.38 6.59
CA ILE A 81 -10.47 23.81 5.46
C ILE A 81 -9.67 22.69 4.82
N LEU A 82 -10.28 21.51 4.72
CA LEU A 82 -9.82 20.41 3.89
C LEU A 82 -10.24 20.68 2.44
N MET A 83 -9.43 21.48 1.74
CA MET A 83 -9.73 21.93 0.39
C MET A 83 -9.72 20.78 -0.62
N THR A 84 -10.75 20.68 -1.44
CA THR A 84 -10.84 19.71 -2.54
C THR A 84 -10.00 20.08 -3.77
N PRO A 85 -9.55 19.11 -4.58
CA PRO A 85 -9.71 17.66 -4.43
C PRO A 85 -8.87 17.10 -3.26
N VAL A 86 -9.30 15.97 -2.70
CA VAL A 86 -8.65 15.31 -1.55
C VAL A 86 -8.23 13.89 -1.94
N LEU A 87 -6.98 13.53 -1.67
CA LEU A 87 -6.49 12.16 -1.79
C LEU A 87 -6.23 11.57 -0.41
N VAL A 88 -6.92 10.46 -0.15
CA VAL A 88 -6.78 9.65 1.06
C VAL A 88 -6.26 8.28 0.66
N VAL A 89 -5.17 7.84 1.28
CA VAL A 89 -4.62 6.51 1.08
C VAL A 89 -4.67 5.77 2.40
N ILE A 90 -5.40 4.65 2.43
CA ILE A 90 -5.49 3.75 3.59
C ILE A 90 -5.92 4.53 4.86
N GLY A 91 -6.97 5.34 4.71
CA GLY A 91 -7.53 6.15 5.79
C GLY A 91 -6.67 7.33 6.24
N ARG A 92 -5.55 7.63 5.57
CA ARG A 92 -4.68 8.77 5.86
C ARG A 92 -4.80 9.83 4.77
N LEU A 93 -4.96 11.09 5.18
CA LEU A 93 -4.83 12.21 4.25
C LEU A 93 -3.38 12.27 3.75
N VAL A 94 -3.18 12.17 2.44
CA VAL A 94 -1.85 12.30 1.83
C VAL A 94 -1.69 13.57 1.01
N HIS A 95 -2.80 14.09 0.47
CA HIS A 95 -2.78 15.30 -0.36
C HIS A 95 -4.14 15.98 -0.43
N ASN A 96 -4.17 17.31 -0.55
CA ASN A 96 -5.40 18.06 -0.79
C ASN A 96 -5.17 19.37 -1.55
N GLY A 97 -6.21 19.85 -2.22
CA GLY A 97 -6.26 21.15 -2.88
C GLY A 97 -5.63 21.22 -4.27
N SER A 98 -5.12 20.11 -4.79
CA SER A 98 -4.66 19.97 -6.18
C SER A 98 -4.64 18.50 -6.61
N VAL A 99 -4.45 18.22 -7.90
CA VAL A 99 -4.24 16.85 -8.38
C VAL A 99 -2.74 16.53 -8.35
N PRO A 100 -2.30 15.54 -7.55
CA PRO A 100 -0.89 15.19 -7.48
C PRO A 100 -0.41 14.46 -8.75
N SER A 101 0.89 14.52 -9.02
CA SER A 101 1.48 13.77 -10.13
C SER A 101 1.39 12.26 -9.90
N ARG A 102 1.43 11.48 -10.98
CA ARG A 102 1.46 10.02 -10.90
C ARG A 102 2.61 9.51 -10.02
N GLU A 103 3.77 10.14 -10.10
CA GLU A 103 4.94 9.78 -9.28
C GLU A 103 4.68 10.00 -7.79
N GLN A 104 4.08 11.12 -7.41
CA GLN A 104 3.70 11.41 -6.02
C GLN A 104 2.67 10.40 -5.50
N VAL A 105 1.66 10.06 -6.32
CA VAL A 105 0.68 9.02 -5.97
C VAL A 105 1.35 7.67 -5.74
N LEU A 106 2.23 7.25 -6.66
CA LEU A 106 2.97 5.99 -6.53
C LEU A 106 3.86 5.99 -5.29
N GLN A 107 4.51 7.10 -4.96
CA GLN A 107 5.31 7.26 -3.76
C GLN A 107 4.46 7.05 -2.50
N TRP A 108 3.29 7.69 -2.40
CA TRP A 108 2.42 7.51 -1.23
C TRP A 108 1.81 6.13 -1.16
N LEU A 109 1.44 5.51 -2.28
CA LEU A 109 0.96 4.13 -2.31
C LEU A 109 2.07 3.16 -1.85
N GLY A 110 3.31 3.39 -2.27
CA GLY A 110 4.47 2.61 -1.84
C GLY A 110 4.83 2.81 -0.36
N GLN A 111 4.59 4.00 0.19
CA GLN A 111 4.81 4.33 1.62
C GLN A 111 3.63 3.94 2.52
N SER A 112 2.43 3.82 1.98
CA SER A 112 1.18 3.54 2.71
C SER A 112 0.81 2.07 2.72
N GLY A 113 1.52 1.22 1.97
CA GLY A 113 1.79 -0.12 2.48
C GLY A 113 2.40 0.09 3.85
N GLY A 114 1.59 -0.08 4.91
CA GLY A 114 2.00 0.23 6.26
C GLY A 114 3.30 -0.48 6.59
N LYS A 115 3.83 -0.23 7.77
CA LYS A 115 4.75 -1.19 8.37
C LYS A 115 4.02 -2.55 8.42
N SER A 116 4.03 -3.35 7.34
CA SER A 116 4.32 -4.75 7.45
C SER A 116 5.49 -4.73 8.41
N GLN A 117 5.34 -5.39 9.56
CA GLN A 117 6.53 -5.94 10.17
C GLN A 117 7.37 -6.44 8.99
N GLN A 118 8.59 -5.92 8.83
CA GLN A 118 9.53 -6.50 7.90
C GLN A 118 9.76 -7.90 8.45
N HIS A 119 8.84 -8.79 8.11
CA HIS A 119 9.01 -10.21 8.19
C HIS A 119 10.06 -10.45 7.13
N ARG A 120 11.33 -10.24 7.54
CA ARG A 120 12.53 -10.44 6.73
C ARG A 120 12.51 -11.84 6.12
N HIS A 121 11.75 -12.73 6.75
CA HIS A 121 11.47 -14.04 6.26
C HIS A 121 9.99 -14.43 6.36
N VAL A 122 9.52 -15.20 5.38
CA VAL A 122 8.14 -15.64 5.21
C VAL A 122 8.12 -17.17 5.24
N LEU A 123 7.31 -17.75 6.11
CA LEU A 123 7.02 -19.16 6.19
C LEU A 123 5.63 -19.43 5.61
N GLU A 124 5.56 -20.29 4.61
CA GLU A 124 4.35 -20.52 3.82
C GLU A 124 3.87 -21.96 3.95
N ILE A 125 2.59 -22.14 4.28
CA ILE A 125 1.88 -23.40 4.20
C ILE A 125 1.15 -23.46 2.86
N LEU A 126 1.58 -24.38 2.01
CA LEU A 126 1.10 -24.53 0.65
C LEU A 126 0.01 -25.60 0.60
N GLY A 127 -1.20 -25.22 0.21
CA GLY A 127 -2.29 -26.15 -0.02
C GLY A 127 -3.67 -25.53 0.11
N SER A 128 -4.67 -26.22 -0.45
CA SER A 128 -6.06 -25.75 -0.54
C SER A 128 -6.85 -25.82 0.77
N GLY A 129 -6.19 -26.11 1.91
CA GLY A 129 -6.83 -26.11 3.23
C GLY A 129 -7.44 -27.44 3.70
N CYS A 130 -6.96 -28.57 3.17
CA CYS A 130 -7.33 -29.90 3.67
C CYS A 130 -6.93 -30.09 5.16
N PRO A 131 -7.43 -31.13 5.86
CA PRO A 131 -7.12 -31.36 7.27
C PRO A 131 -5.61 -31.37 7.56
N ASN A 132 -4.82 -32.02 6.71
CA ASN A 132 -3.36 -32.06 6.84
C ASN A 132 -2.70 -30.68 6.68
N CYS A 133 -3.23 -29.78 5.84
CA CYS A 133 -2.75 -28.40 5.73
C CYS A 133 -3.01 -27.61 7.01
N ARG A 134 -4.16 -27.86 7.68
CA ARG A 134 -4.50 -27.19 8.94
C ARG A 134 -3.58 -27.63 10.06
N ILE A 135 -3.36 -28.93 10.20
CA ILE A 135 -2.44 -29.49 11.20
C ILE A 135 -1.00 -28.97 10.96
N LEU A 136 -0.55 -28.94 9.70
CA LEU A 136 0.79 -28.41 9.39
C LEU A 136 0.92 -26.93 9.77
N TYR A 137 -0.14 -26.13 9.57
CA TYR A 137 -0.15 -24.73 9.99
C TYR A 137 -0.08 -24.57 11.51
N GLU A 138 -0.85 -25.36 12.26
CA GLU A 138 -0.82 -25.37 13.72
C GLU A 138 0.57 -25.75 14.24
N ASN A 139 1.16 -26.81 13.70
CA ASN A 139 2.52 -27.23 14.04
C ASN A 139 3.56 -26.16 13.69
N ALA A 140 3.37 -25.44 12.59
CA ALA A 140 4.27 -24.34 12.19
C ALA A 140 4.14 -23.14 13.12
N ALA A 141 2.92 -22.77 13.53
CA ALA A 141 2.71 -21.70 14.50
C ALA A 141 3.38 -22.02 15.85
N GLU A 142 3.21 -23.25 16.33
CA GLU A 142 3.88 -23.73 17.56
C GLU A 142 5.41 -23.69 17.43
N ALA A 143 5.96 -24.13 16.29
CA ALA A 143 7.39 -24.11 16.04
C ALA A 143 7.97 -22.69 16.00
N VAL A 144 7.24 -21.74 15.41
CA VAL A 144 7.62 -20.32 15.35
C VAL A 144 7.66 -19.71 16.74
N GLN A 145 6.60 -19.93 17.53
CA GLN A 145 6.51 -19.44 18.92
C GLN A 145 7.58 -20.08 19.82
N GLY A 146 7.75 -21.41 19.76
CA GLY A 146 8.75 -22.12 20.57
C GLY A 146 10.20 -21.81 20.21
N ALA A 147 10.45 -21.14 19.08
CA ALA A 147 11.76 -20.70 18.65
C ALA A 147 12.02 -19.20 18.86
N GLY A 148 11.04 -18.42 19.35
CA GLY A 148 11.16 -16.97 19.44
C GLY A 148 11.27 -16.29 18.07
N LEU A 149 10.60 -16.86 17.06
CA LEU A 149 10.65 -16.41 15.67
C LEU A 149 9.37 -15.65 15.26
N GLU A 150 8.70 -15.00 16.20
CA GLU A 150 7.43 -14.28 15.98
C GLU A 150 7.55 -13.14 14.96
N GLY A 151 8.78 -12.72 14.64
CA GLY A 151 9.10 -11.83 13.54
C GLY A 151 8.99 -12.47 12.14
N LEU A 152 8.64 -13.75 12.00
CA LEU A 152 8.35 -14.41 10.72
C LEU A 152 6.90 -14.21 10.28
N ALA A 153 6.68 -14.00 8.98
CA ALA A 153 5.32 -14.02 8.43
C ALA A 153 4.89 -15.47 8.21
N LEU A 154 3.91 -15.95 8.97
CA LEU A 154 3.29 -17.26 8.72
C LEU A 154 2.05 -17.11 7.83
N ILE A 155 2.12 -17.59 6.59
CA ILE A 155 1.08 -17.38 5.57
C ILE A 155 0.55 -18.73 5.06
N LYS A 156 -0.76 -18.81 4.79
CA LYS A 156 -1.37 -19.91 4.02
C LYS A 156 -1.46 -19.48 2.56
N ARG A 157 -0.94 -20.28 1.63
CA ARG A 157 -1.00 -19.99 0.20
C ARG A 157 -1.71 -21.12 -0.55
N SER A 158 -2.81 -20.77 -1.20
CA SER A 158 -3.69 -21.70 -1.92
C SER A 158 -3.54 -21.62 -3.45
N ASP A 159 -2.55 -20.86 -3.94
CA ASP A 159 -2.29 -20.69 -5.37
C ASP A 159 -1.60 -21.93 -5.96
N ILE A 160 -2.34 -22.69 -6.76
CA ILE A 160 -1.88 -23.95 -7.37
C ILE A 160 -0.71 -23.72 -8.32
N LEU A 161 -0.77 -22.67 -9.14
CA LEU A 161 0.26 -22.39 -10.13
C LEU A 161 1.58 -22.04 -9.42
N TYR A 162 1.50 -21.23 -8.37
CA TYR A 162 2.66 -20.88 -7.56
C TYR A 162 3.36 -22.11 -6.98
N PHE A 163 2.65 -22.99 -6.29
CA PHE A 163 3.33 -24.11 -5.64
C PHE A 163 3.77 -25.21 -6.62
N GLN A 164 3.13 -25.35 -7.80
CA GLN A 164 3.65 -26.21 -8.87
C GLN A 164 4.99 -25.70 -9.41
N GLN A 165 5.18 -24.39 -9.56
CA GLN A 165 6.45 -23.78 -9.97
C GLN A 165 7.56 -24.04 -8.94
N LEU A 166 7.21 -24.12 -7.65
CA LEU A 166 8.13 -24.53 -6.59
C LEU A 166 8.46 -26.03 -6.58
N GLY A 167 7.87 -26.81 -7.49
CA GLY A 167 8.05 -28.27 -7.55
C GLY A 167 7.18 -29.05 -6.55
N LEU A 168 6.17 -28.42 -5.93
CA LEU A 168 5.24 -29.12 -5.05
C LEU A 168 4.30 -30.01 -5.86
N ARG A 169 4.55 -31.32 -5.83
CA ARG A 169 3.69 -32.32 -6.50
C ARG A 169 2.52 -32.80 -5.65
N MET A 170 2.65 -32.76 -4.33
CA MET A 170 1.60 -33.17 -3.38
C MET A 170 1.54 -32.22 -2.20
N THR A 171 0.33 -31.83 -1.82
CA THR A 171 0.06 -31.01 -0.62
C THR A 171 -0.14 -31.89 0.62
N PRO A 172 0.10 -31.38 1.83
CA PRO A 172 0.55 -30.03 2.15
C PRO A 172 2.05 -29.81 1.84
N GLY A 173 2.42 -28.56 1.55
CA GLY A 173 3.82 -28.14 1.41
C GLY A 173 4.22 -27.11 2.47
N LEU A 174 5.50 -27.08 2.82
CA LEU A 174 6.11 -26.04 3.66
C LEU A 174 7.18 -25.33 2.82
N ALA A 175 7.11 -24.01 2.71
CA ALA A 175 8.12 -23.21 2.03
C ALA A 175 8.60 -22.06 2.92
N PHE A 176 9.84 -21.63 2.74
CA PHE A 176 10.43 -20.51 3.47
C PHE A 176 11.14 -19.60 2.48
N ASN A 177 10.79 -18.32 2.47
CA ASN A 177 11.30 -17.33 1.51
C ASN A 177 11.20 -17.79 0.05
N GLY A 178 10.07 -18.41 -0.31
CA GLY A 178 9.86 -18.96 -1.65
C GLY A 178 10.66 -20.23 -1.97
N LYS A 179 11.44 -20.79 -1.03
CA LYS A 179 12.10 -22.09 -1.19
C LYS A 179 11.23 -23.19 -0.61
N LEU A 180 10.94 -24.23 -1.40
CA LEU A 180 10.22 -25.40 -0.90
C LEU A 180 11.10 -26.23 0.04
N LEU A 181 10.63 -26.45 1.27
CA LEU A 181 11.34 -27.19 2.32
C LEU A 181 10.75 -28.58 2.56
N SER A 182 9.45 -28.77 2.36
CA SER A 182 8.77 -30.05 2.53
C SER A 182 7.57 -30.20 1.61
N ALA A 183 7.29 -31.43 1.19
CA ALA A 183 6.20 -31.78 0.28
C ALA A 183 5.47 -33.04 0.76
N GLY A 184 4.13 -32.99 0.75
CA GLY A 184 3.23 -34.12 1.02
C GLY A 184 3.30 -34.69 2.45
N LYS A 185 3.85 -33.94 3.42
CA LYS A 185 4.08 -34.43 4.78
C LYS A 185 3.64 -33.40 5.82
N VAL A 186 3.02 -33.88 6.89
CA VAL A 186 2.71 -33.08 8.07
C VAL A 186 3.89 -33.21 9.04
N LEU A 187 4.73 -32.18 9.07
CA LEU A 187 5.88 -32.11 9.98
C LEU A 187 5.43 -31.77 11.40
N LYS A 188 6.09 -32.36 12.40
CA LYS A 188 5.91 -32.01 13.82
C LYS A 188 6.59 -30.67 14.14
N PRO A 189 6.15 -29.95 15.20
CA PRO A 189 6.74 -28.66 15.59
C PRO A 189 8.27 -28.69 15.69
N ASP A 190 8.86 -29.69 16.35
CA ASP A 190 10.32 -29.84 16.50
C ASP A 190 11.07 -30.04 15.18
N GLN A 191 10.43 -30.64 14.17
CA GLN A 191 11.03 -30.79 12.84
C GLN A 191 11.05 -29.46 12.11
N ILE A 192 9.93 -28.72 12.17
CA ILE A 192 9.80 -27.40 11.55
C ILE A 192 10.82 -26.44 12.17
N ARG A 193 10.89 -26.39 13.51
CA ARG A 193 11.86 -25.57 14.25
C ARG A 193 13.30 -25.83 13.81
N ARG A 194 13.72 -27.10 13.71
CA ARG A 194 15.08 -27.44 13.27
C ARG A 194 15.37 -26.98 11.85
N ILE A 195 14.41 -27.14 10.93
CA ILE A 195 14.57 -26.70 9.54
C ILE A 195 14.69 -25.17 9.49
N LEU A 196 13.84 -24.43 10.20
CA LEU A 196 13.88 -22.96 10.22
C LEU A 196 15.20 -22.42 10.76
N LEU A 197 15.69 -22.97 11.87
CA LEU A 197 16.97 -22.55 12.45
C LEU A 197 18.14 -22.83 11.48
N ALA A 198 18.10 -23.95 10.76
CA ALA A 198 19.10 -24.26 9.74
C ALA A 198 19.06 -23.28 8.56
N GLU A 199 17.88 -22.96 8.04
CA GLU A 199 17.71 -22.03 6.90
C GLU A 199 18.06 -20.58 7.28
N LEU A 200 17.79 -20.16 8.52
CA LEU A 200 18.21 -18.86 9.03
C LEU A 200 19.75 -18.79 9.16
N GLY A 201 20.39 -19.86 9.62
CA GLY A 201 21.86 -19.93 9.75
C GLY A 201 22.61 -19.97 8.41
N THR A 202 22.04 -20.56 7.36
CA THR A 202 22.65 -20.58 6.02
C THR A 202 22.53 -19.24 5.29
N SER A 203 21.47 -18.47 5.57
CA SER A 203 21.23 -17.15 4.94
C SER A 203 22.26 -16.09 5.36
N GLU A 204 22.83 -16.17 6.57
CA GLU A 204 23.82 -15.17 7.04
C GLU A 204 25.24 -15.44 6.51
N MET A 205 25.61 -16.70 6.24
CA MET A 205 26.90 -17.04 5.62
C MET A 205 26.96 -16.69 4.13
N GLY A 206 25.82 -16.68 3.41
CA GLY A 206 25.75 -16.26 2.01
C GLY A 206 25.93 -14.75 1.81
N ALA A 207 25.51 -13.93 2.78
CA ALA A 207 25.67 -12.48 2.73
C ALA A 207 27.12 -12.02 3.07
N ALA A 208 27.87 -12.81 3.83
CA ALA A 208 29.26 -12.51 4.20
C ALA A 208 30.31 -12.87 3.13
N SER A 209 29.93 -13.62 2.08
CA SER A 209 30.83 -14.08 1.02
C SER A 209 30.98 -13.08 -0.16
N GLY A 210 30.13 -12.04 -0.24
CA GLY A 210 30.14 -11.06 -1.32
C GLY A 210 31.03 -9.81 -1.12
N ALA A 211 31.75 -9.70 0.00
CA ALA A 211 32.45 -8.46 0.39
C ALA A 211 33.99 -8.51 0.27
N LEU A 212 34.57 -9.53 -0.35
CA LEU A 212 36.03 -9.62 -0.59
C LEU A 212 36.35 -9.98 -2.04
N ALA A 213 35.91 -9.16 -2.98
CA ALA A 213 36.42 -9.18 -4.35
C ALA A 213 36.18 -7.82 -5.03
N ASN A 214 36.81 -6.77 -4.52
CA ASN A 214 37.24 -5.62 -5.32
C ASN A 214 38.09 -4.69 -4.44
N ASP A 215 39.35 -5.07 -4.27
CA ASP A 215 40.43 -4.11 -4.04
C ASP A 215 41.52 -4.37 -5.09
N ALA A 216 41.45 -3.54 -6.12
CA ALA A 216 42.53 -2.93 -6.89
C ALA A 216 43.81 -3.74 -7.20
N LEU A 217 43.98 -4.04 -8.49
CA LEU A 217 45.20 -3.75 -9.25
C LEU A 217 44.81 -3.00 -10.54
#